data_AF-A0AA43P9N3-F1
#
_entry.id   AF-A0AA43P9N3-F1
#
_cell.length_a   1.000
_cell.length_b   1.000
_cell.length_c   1.000
_cell.angle_alpha   90.00
_cell.angle_beta   90.00
_cell.angle_gamma   90.00
#
_symmetry.space_group_name_H-M   'P 1'
#
loop_
_entity.id
_entity.type
_entity.pdbx_description
1 polymer ?
#
loop_
_entity_poly.entity_id
_entity_poly.type
_entity_poly.pdbx_seq_one_letter_code
_entity_poly.pdbx_strand_id
1 'polypeptide(L)'
;MKKRFNVIAAAVLALGMVVGMCGCEGQLPQPKATQRQDAPNLTAKQEKTIRTNILKTLDQCNNDRNIDALGSILEGPELEIRTSELHVAQVTGNLDRKTAIPTDLAQAVISTDSGWPRSVFSITSTTDDQQSKRLLVFRQDSARQNYKLWGVARLFSGVKMPSFEISKTGSAQGTEKDTGLVMTPKDAVAAYADVLQNGASSQYAQKFADDDLRTKLADLTGQVQKAMELNEGSQQQAFTPVDGAISVMRSADGGDLVVAQINSEWTRSAGSGRESQPASDAEKALFGDGRATSTMKTTYVNVIALYVPPANSGEKITAVGSERQPVKVEAL
;
A
#
# COMPACT_ATOMS: atom_id res chain seq x y z
N MET A 1 12.74 -97.12 -15.52
CA MET A 1 11.63 -97.88 -16.13
C MET A 1 10.31 -97.48 -15.48
N LYS A 2 9.46 -96.74 -16.17
CA LYS A 2 7.99 -96.92 -16.26
C LYS A 2 7.46 -95.82 -17.20
N LYS A 3 7.04 -96.28 -18.38
CA LYS A 3 6.51 -95.50 -19.50
C LYS A 3 5.03 -95.16 -19.28
N ARG A 4 4.54 -94.25 -20.14
CA ARG A 4 3.19 -94.14 -20.76
C ARG A 4 2.41 -92.89 -20.28
N PHE A 5 1.79 -92.05 -21.11
CA PHE A 5 1.46 -92.08 -22.53
C PHE A 5 1.22 -90.63 -23.05
N ASN A 6 1.53 -90.40 -24.32
CA ASN A 6 1.30 -89.18 -25.10
C ASN A 6 -0.19 -88.91 -25.34
N VAL A 7 -0.57 -87.63 -25.49
CA VAL A 7 -1.57 -87.20 -26.49
C VAL A 7 -1.04 -85.95 -27.21
N ILE A 8 -1.17 -86.00 -28.54
CA ILE A 8 -0.64 -85.12 -29.59
C ILE A 8 -1.75 -84.17 -30.07
N ALA A 9 -1.34 -83.09 -30.75
CA ALA A 9 -2.07 -82.25 -31.71
C ALA A 9 -2.83 -81.05 -31.14
N ALA A 10 -2.92 -79.89 -31.77
CA ALA A 10 -2.27 -79.23 -32.91
C ALA A 10 -3.09 -77.95 -33.10
N ALA A 11 -2.47 -76.78 -33.05
CA ALA A 11 -3.00 -75.56 -33.67
C ALA A 11 -1.83 -74.58 -33.86
N VAL A 12 -1.02 -74.89 -34.87
CA VAL A 12 -0.10 -73.95 -35.50
C VAL A 12 -0.90 -73.12 -36.51
N LEU A 13 -0.53 -71.84 -36.65
CA LEU A 13 -0.93 -70.85 -37.66
C LEU A 13 -2.11 -69.91 -37.33
N ALA A 14 -1.79 -68.88 -36.54
CA ALA A 14 -2.11 -67.51 -36.92
C ALA A 14 -0.85 -66.65 -36.76
N LEU A 15 0.07 -66.77 -37.72
CA LEU A 15 1.14 -65.79 -37.94
C LEU A 15 0.51 -64.64 -38.73
N GLY A 16 0.52 -63.43 -38.17
CA GLY A 16 0.09 -62.25 -38.92
C GLY A 16 0.09 -60.98 -38.09
N MET A 17 1.24 -60.30 -38.07
CA MET A 17 1.43 -58.88 -37.72
C MET A 17 1.32 -58.47 -36.25
N VAL A 18 2.39 -58.68 -35.47
CA VAL A 18 2.85 -57.66 -34.50
C VAL A 18 4.39 -57.61 -34.54
N VAL A 19 4.93 -57.09 -35.64
CA VAL A 19 6.28 -56.53 -35.65
C VAL A 19 6.11 -55.03 -35.69
N GLY A 20 6.58 -54.35 -34.64
CA GLY A 20 6.77 -52.90 -34.67
C GLY A 20 5.93 -52.10 -33.68
N MET A 21 6.09 -52.35 -32.38
CA MET A 21 6.04 -51.28 -31.37
C MET A 21 7.02 -51.60 -30.23
N CYS A 22 8.32 -51.63 -30.53
CA CYS A 22 9.27 -51.13 -29.54
C CYS A 22 9.05 -49.61 -29.50
N GLY A 23 8.06 -49.18 -28.73
CA GLY A 23 7.97 -47.78 -28.33
C GLY A 23 9.24 -47.48 -27.56
N CYS A 24 10.04 -46.53 -28.06
CA CYS A 24 11.13 -45.96 -27.29
C CYS A 24 10.57 -45.56 -25.93
N GLU A 25 10.96 -46.25 -24.86
CA GLU A 25 10.92 -45.69 -23.51
C GLU A 25 11.92 -44.54 -23.48
N GLY A 26 11.53 -43.43 -24.13
CA GLY A 26 12.22 -42.17 -24.05
C GLY A 26 12.21 -41.77 -22.59
N GLN A 27 13.39 -41.81 -21.98
CA GLN A 27 13.65 -41.33 -20.64
C GLN A 27 12.92 -39.99 -20.47
N LEU A 28 11.92 -39.97 -19.56
CA LEU A 28 11.14 -38.76 -19.30
C LEU A 28 12.14 -37.62 -19.08
N PRO A 29 12.04 -36.50 -19.82
CA PRO A 29 12.98 -35.41 -19.64
C PRO A 29 12.94 -34.99 -18.18
N GLN A 30 14.02 -35.25 -17.46
CA GLN A 30 14.12 -34.80 -16.09
C GLN A 30 14.08 -33.28 -16.12
N PRO A 31 13.16 -32.63 -15.38
CA PRO A 31 13.16 -31.19 -15.29
C PRO A 31 14.51 -30.79 -14.72
N LYS A 32 15.36 -30.18 -15.56
CA LYS A 32 16.50 -29.42 -15.05
C LYS A 32 15.89 -28.37 -14.15
N ALA A 33 16.29 -28.37 -12.87
CA ALA A 33 16.03 -27.25 -11.99
C ALA A 33 16.73 -26.04 -12.58
N THR A 34 16.02 -25.29 -13.42
CA THR A 34 16.47 -23.97 -13.84
C THR A 34 16.50 -23.16 -12.57
N GLN A 35 17.68 -22.73 -12.11
CA GLN A 35 17.75 -21.64 -11.15
C GLN A 35 16.97 -20.49 -11.77
N ARG A 36 15.82 -20.16 -11.16
CA ARG A 36 15.05 -18.99 -11.56
C ARG A 36 15.96 -17.80 -11.27
N GLN A 37 16.35 -17.11 -12.31
CA GLN A 37 17.04 -15.84 -12.18
C GLN A 37 15.97 -14.82 -11.77
N ASP A 38 16.17 -14.17 -10.63
CA ASP A 38 15.26 -13.14 -10.14
C ASP A 38 15.20 -12.02 -11.18
N ALA A 39 14.05 -11.92 -11.83
CA ALA A 39 13.77 -10.95 -12.87
C ALA A 39 12.49 -10.19 -12.47
N PRO A 40 12.37 -8.90 -12.85
CA PRO A 40 11.18 -8.12 -12.56
C PRO A 40 9.90 -8.85 -12.99
N ASN A 41 8.89 -8.86 -12.13
CA ASN A 41 7.60 -9.50 -12.43
C ASN A 41 6.88 -8.88 -13.64
N LEU A 42 7.23 -7.63 -13.97
CA LEU A 42 6.68 -6.86 -15.07
C LEU A 42 7.80 -6.25 -15.90
N THR A 43 7.56 -6.13 -17.20
CA THR A 43 8.33 -5.21 -18.04
C THR A 43 7.90 -3.77 -17.79
N ALA A 44 8.77 -2.80 -18.08
CA ALA A 44 8.43 -1.38 -18.01
C ALA A 44 7.21 -0.99 -18.87
N LYS A 45 6.99 -1.69 -20.01
CA LYS A 45 5.80 -1.47 -20.86
C LYS A 45 4.52 -1.95 -20.18
N GLN A 46 4.57 -3.09 -19.48
CA GLN A 46 3.42 -3.61 -18.73
C GLN A 46 3.10 -2.71 -17.54
N GLU A 47 4.10 -2.28 -16.77
CA GLU A 47 3.92 -1.30 -15.67
C GLU A 47 3.22 -0.05 -16.20
N LYS A 48 3.74 0.54 -17.28
CA LYS A 48 3.16 1.76 -17.86
C LYS A 48 1.70 1.54 -18.25
N THR A 49 1.39 0.42 -18.90
CA THR A 49 0.04 0.10 -19.35
C THR A 49 -0.93 -0.04 -18.17
N ILE A 50 -0.53 -0.79 -17.14
CA ILE A 50 -1.31 -0.99 -15.90
C ILE A 50 -1.61 0.36 -15.26
N ARG A 51 -0.56 1.15 -15.00
CA ARG A 51 -0.67 2.45 -14.35
C ARG A 51 -1.55 3.41 -15.14
N THR A 52 -1.35 3.55 -16.46
CA THR A 52 -2.16 4.46 -17.26
C THR A 52 -3.64 4.06 -17.31
N ASN A 53 -3.94 2.76 -17.30
CA ASN A 53 -5.33 2.30 -17.30
C ASN A 53 -6.03 2.58 -15.96
N ILE A 54 -5.33 2.34 -14.85
CA ILE A 54 -5.82 2.67 -13.49
C ILE A 54 -6.04 4.18 -13.37
N LEU A 55 -5.03 4.99 -13.69
CA LEU A 55 -5.12 6.45 -13.55
C LEU A 55 -6.18 7.05 -14.47
N LYS A 56 -6.32 6.56 -15.71
CA LYS A 56 -7.40 7.02 -16.61
C LYS A 56 -8.79 6.75 -16.02
N THR A 57 -9.00 5.58 -15.42
CA THR A 57 -10.28 5.24 -14.80
C THR A 57 -10.53 6.08 -13.55
N LEU A 58 -9.48 6.34 -12.76
CA LEU A 58 -9.54 7.23 -11.60
C LEU A 58 -9.85 8.69 -12.03
N ASP A 59 -9.25 9.18 -13.11
CA ASP A 59 -9.54 10.51 -13.65
C ASP A 59 -10.98 10.64 -14.14
N GLN A 60 -11.54 9.58 -14.73
CA GLN A 60 -12.97 9.55 -15.06
C GLN A 60 -13.83 9.64 -13.80
N CYS A 61 -13.50 8.87 -12.76
CA CYS A 61 -14.18 8.95 -11.46
C CYS A 61 -14.08 10.35 -10.85
N ASN A 62 -12.95 11.03 -11.00
CA ASN A 62 -12.73 12.40 -10.53
C ASN A 62 -13.60 13.42 -11.28
N ASN A 63 -13.64 13.32 -12.60
CA ASN A 63 -14.42 14.20 -13.47
C ASN A 63 -15.92 14.05 -13.22
N ASP A 64 -16.38 12.80 -13.10
CA ASP A 64 -17.80 12.48 -12.88
C ASP A 64 -18.21 12.57 -11.42
N ARG A 65 -17.22 12.66 -10.50
CA ARG A 65 -17.39 12.53 -9.05
C ARG A 65 -18.20 11.29 -8.70
N ASN A 66 -17.80 10.15 -9.27
CA ASN A 66 -18.50 8.88 -9.15
C ASN A 66 -17.58 7.82 -8.53
N ILE A 67 -18.10 7.02 -7.60
CA ILE A 67 -17.33 6.02 -6.85
C ILE A 67 -17.46 4.58 -7.39
N ASP A 68 -18.42 4.31 -8.28
CA ASP A 68 -18.86 2.98 -8.67
C ASP A 68 -17.71 2.15 -9.28
N ALA A 69 -16.85 2.80 -10.06
CA ALA A 69 -15.72 2.14 -10.71
C ALA A 69 -14.47 2.03 -9.82
N LEU A 70 -14.41 2.70 -8.66
CA LEU A 70 -13.20 2.73 -7.82
C LEU A 70 -12.78 1.33 -7.38
N GLY A 71 -13.72 0.49 -6.96
CA GLY A 71 -13.40 -0.88 -6.49
C GLY A 71 -12.79 -1.79 -7.56
N SER A 72 -12.91 -1.43 -8.85
CA SER A 72 -12.29 -2.18 -9.95
C SER A 72 -10.80 -1.90 -10.12
N ILE A 73 -10.33 -0.73 -9.65
CA ILE A 73 -8.96 -0.22 -9.87
C ILE A 73 -8.22 0.12 -8.57
N LEU A 74 -8.93 0.29 -7.46
CA LEU A 74 -8.39 0.63 -6.14
C LEU A 74 -8.70 -0.46 -5.12
N GLU A 75 -7.87 -0.55 -4.09
CA GLU A 75 -8.08 -1.41 -2.93
C GLU A 75 -7.39 -0.81 -1.69
N GLY A 76 -7.60 -1.44 -0.52
CA GLY A 76 -6.94 -1.03 0.71
C GLY A 76 -7.23 0.44 1.09
N PRO A 77 -6.24 1.16 1.68
CA PRO A 77 -6.44 2.54 2.13
C PRO A 77 -6.81 3.48 0.98
N GLU A 78 -6.27 3.26 -0.23
CA GLU A 78 -6.56 4.15 -1.36
C GLU A 78 -8.04 4.13 -1.73
N LEU A 79 -8.68 2.95 -1.73
CA LEU A 79 -10.12 2.85 -2.02
C LEU A 79 -10.94 3.66 -1.00
N GLU A 80 -10.60 3.58 0.28
CA GLU A 80 -11.29 4.30 1.35
C GLU A 80 -11.10 5.82 1.24
N ILE A 81 -9.85 6.25 0.99
CA ILE A 81 -9.49 7.65 0.78
C ILE A 81 -10.25 8.22 -0.42
N ARG A 82 -10.19 7.57 -1.58
CA ARG A 82 -10.83 8.06 -2.82
C ARG A 82 -12.35 8.06 -2.73
N THR A 83 -12.93 7.09 -2.03
CA THR A 83 -14.38 7.09 -1.76
C THR A 83 -14.78 8.32 -0.96
N SER A 84 -14.04 8.64 0.10
CA SER A 84 -14.28 9.86 0.88
C SER A 84 -14.06 11.14 0.06
N GLU A 85 -12.94 11.26 -0.66
CA GLU A 85 -12.63 12.45 -1.46
C GLU A 85 -13.70 12.74 -2.50
N LEU A 86 -14.19 11.72 -3.21
CA LEU A 86 -15.24 11.90 -4.21
C LEU A 86 -16.60 12.18 -3.57
N HIS A 87 -16.93 11.56 -2.43
CA HIS A 87 -18.14 11.90 -1.70
C HIS A 87 -18.14 13.36 -1.24
N VAL A 88 -17.03 13.84 -0.66
CA VAL A 88 -16.85 15.25 -0.30
C VAL A 88 -17.01 16.14 -1.54
N ALA A 89 -16.45 15.75 -2.69
CA ALA A 89 -16.57 16.52 -3.93
C ALA A 89 -18.01 16.56 -4.49
N GLN A 90 -18.79 15.49 -4.32
CA GLN A 90 -20.21 15.45 -4.69
C GLN A 90 -21.01 16.47 -3.88
N VAL A 91 -20.77 16.54 -2.57
CA VAL A 91 -21.49 17.45 -1.66
C VAL A 91 -21.04 18.89 -1.80
N THR A 92 -19.73 19.14 -1.83
CA THR A 92 -19.15 20.50 -1.77
C THR A 92 -19.07 21.17 -3.13
N GLY A 93 -19.23 20.43 -4.22
CA GLY A 93 -19.02 21.00 -5.54
C GLY A 93 -17.54 21.08 -5.96
N ASN A 94 -16.59 20.64 -5.12
CA ASN A 94 -15.16 20.83 -5.33
C ASN A 94 -14.33 19.58 -5.00
N LEU A 95 -13.47 19.16 -5.93
CA LEU A 95 -12.45 18.15 -5.68
C LEU A 95 -11.11 18.83 -5.41
N ASP A 96 -10.45 18.47 -4.32
CA ASP A 96 -9.20 19.09 -3.91
C ASP A 96 -8.10 18.87 -4.95
N ARG A 97 -7.38 19.91 -5.38
CA ARG A 97 -6.30 19.79 -6.38
C ARG A 97 -5.18 18.84 -5.96
N LYS A 98 -5.04 18.56 -4.66
CA LYS A 98 -4.07 17.56 -4.15
C LYS A 98 -4.41 16.13 -4.59
N THR A 99 -5.65 15.86 -5.01
CA THR A 99 -6.10 14.53 -5.43
C THR A 99 -5.56 14.10 -6.79
N ALA A 100 -4.96 15.02 -7.55
CA ALA A 100 -4.36 14.74 -8.85
C ALA A 100 -3.10 13.88 -8.69
N ILE A 101 -2.98 12.87 -9.55
CA ILE A 101 -1.82 11.96 -9.62
C ILE A 101 -1.19 12.11 -11.00
N PRO A 102 0.08 12.58 -11.09
CA PRO A 102 0.76 12.67 -12.39
C PRO A 102 0.92 11.29 -13.03
N THR A 103 0.73 11.25 -14.35
CA THR A 103 0.95 10.02 -15.12
C THR A 103 2.43 9.78 -15.40
N ASP A 104 3.25 10.83 -15.51
CA ASP A 104 4.68 10.64 -15.75
C ASP A 104 5.40 10.20 -14.47
N LEU A 105 6.44 9.38 -14.65
CA LEU A 105 7.22 8.82 -13.56
C LEU A 105 8.63 9.37 -13.53
N ALA A 106 9.11 9.66 -12.34
CA ALA A 106 10.54 9.82 -12.08
C ALA A 106 11.23 8.44 -11.96
N GLN A 107 10.54 7.45 -11.36
CA GLN A 107 11.09 6.12 -11.14
C GLN A 107 9.97 5.09 -11.00
N ALA A 108 10.23 3.85 -11.42
CA ALA A 108 9.40 2.69 -11.13
C ALA A 108 10.28 1.56 -10.60
N VAL A 109 9.83 0.91 -9.53
CA VAL A 109 10.51 -0.19 -8.85
C VAL A 109 9.57 -1.38 -8.85
N ILE A 110 9.96 -2.42 -9.56
CA ILE A 110 9.15 -3.61 -9.80
C ILE A 110 9.73 -4.74 -8.98
N SER A 111 8.87 -5.45 -8.23
CA SER A 111 9.30 -6.61 -7.47
C SER A 111 9.92 -7.69 -8.37
N THR A 112 10.88 -8.45 -7.82
CA THR A 112 11.42 -9.68 -8.42
C THR A 112 10.82 -10.94 -7.80
N ASP A 113 10.04 -10.82 -6.73
CA ASP A 113 9.54 -11.94 -5.95
C ASP A 113 8.60 -12.83 -6.76
N SER A 114 8.80 -14.15 -6.63
CA SER A 114 7.95 -15.11 -7.33
C SER A 114 6.54 -15.27 -6.71
N GLY A 115 6.41 -14.91 -5.44
CA GLY A 115 5.22 -15.09 -4.60
C GLY A 115 4.11 -14.06 -4.82
N TRP A 116 3.16 -14.08 -3.89
CA TRP A 116 2.00 -13.21 -3.85
C TRP A 116 1.80 -12.67 -2.42
N PRO A 117 1.33 -11.43 -2.23
CA PRO A 117 1.03 -10.44 -3.28
C PRO A 117 2.30 -9.91 -3.96
N ARG A 118 2.17 -9.38 -5.18
CA ARG A 118 3.25 -8.67 -5.89
C ARG A 118 3.02 -7.18 -5.85
N SER A 119 4.06 -6.42 -5.54
CA SER A 119 4.00 -4.97 -5.47
C SER A 119 4.85 -4.26 -6.53
N VAL A 120 4.37 -3.09 -6.95
CA VAL A 120 5.13 -2.12 -7.76
C VAL A 120 5.08 -0.79 -7.05
N PHE A 121 6.25 -0.19 -6.85
CA PHE A 121 6.40 1.12 -6.25
C PHE A 121 6.78 2.11 -7.35
N SER A 122 5.88 3.03 -7.67
CA SER A 122 6.12 4.04 -8.70
C SER A 122 6.17 5.43 -8.08
N ILE A 123 7.21 6.19 -8.40
CA ILE A 123 7.39 7.58 -7.96
C ILE A 123 7.09 8.47 -9.16
N THR A 124 6.07 9.31 -9.03
CA THR A 124 5.66 10.21 -10.11
C THR A 124 6.68 11.32 -10.35
N SER A 125 6.57 12.03 -11.47
CA SER A 125 7.08 13.39 -11.60
C SER A 125 6.34 14.32 -10.63
N THR A 126 6.78 15.58 -10.53
CA THR A 126 5.93 16.63 -9.94
C THR A 126 4.66 16.80 -10.78
N THR A 127 3.61 17.33 -10.18
CA THR A 127 2.42 17.77 -10.92
C THR A 127 2.74 19.00 -11.77
N ASP A 128 1.86 19.35 -12.71
CA ASP A 128 2.02 20.53 -13.57
C ASP A 128 2.13 21.83 -12.74
N ASP A 129 1.41 21.91 -11.62
CA ASP A 129 1.46 23.00 -10.64
C ASP A 129 2.57 22.84 -9.58
N GLN A 130 3.57 21.98 -9.85
CA GLN A 130 4.77 21.78 -9.02
C GLN A 130 4.52 21.25 -7.61
N GLN A 131 3.40 20.54 -7.39
CA GLN A 131 3.21 19.79 -6.14
C GLN A 131 4.20 18.62 -6.05
N SER A 132 4.46 18.20 -4.82
CA SER A 132 5.35 17.08 -4.51
C SER A 132 5.03 15.82 -5.30
N LYS A 133 6.05 15.01 -5.57
CA LYS A 133 5.90 13.69 -6.18
C LYS A 133 4.98 12.79 -5.33
N ARG A 134 4.30 11.86 -5.99
CA ARG A 134 3.51 10.81 -5.34
C ARG A 134 4.30 9.51 -5.35
N LEU A 135 4.28 8.80 -4.24
CA LEU A 135 4.64 7.38 -4.17
C LEU A 135 3.36 6.57 -4.32
N LEU A 136 3.30 5.76 -5.37
CA LEU A 136 2.18 4.89 -5.70
C LEU A 136 2.57 3.44 -5.41
N VAL A 137 1.71 2.72 -4.70
CA VAL A 137 1.86 1.28 -4.46
C VAL A 137 0.77 0.54 -5.21
N PHE A 138 1.16 -0.16 -6.28
CA PHE A 138 0.27 -1.08 -6.96
C PHE A 138 0.48 -2.48 -6.40
N ARG A 139 -0.62 -3.22 -6.23
CA ARG A 139 -0.60 -4.56 -5.67
C ARG A 139 -1.44 -5.52 -6.51
N GLN A 140 -0.97 -6.75 -6.62
CA GLN A 140 -1.67 -7.86 -7.26
C GLN A 140 -1.66 -9.03 -6.29
N ASP A 141 -2.83 -9.46 -5.82
CA ASP A 141 -2.96 -10.52 -4.81
C ASP A 141 -2.80 -11.94 -5.36
N SER A 142 -3.07 -12.15 -6.64
CA SER A 142 -2.86 -13.46 -7.28
C SER A 142 -2.68 -13.33 -8.79
N ALA A 143 -2.22 -14.40 -9.41
CA ALA A 143 -1.98 -14.48 -10.86
C ALA A 143 -3.23 -14.22 -11.73
N ARG A 144 -4.44 -14.32 -11.15
CA ARG A 144 -5.72 -14.16 -11.85
C ARG A 144 -6.39 -12.81 -11.61
N GLN A 145 -5.83 -12.01 -10.71
CA GLN A 145 -6.34 -10.68 -10.40
C GLN A 145 -5.54 -9.63 -11.16
N ASN A 146 -6.17 -8.50 -11.47
CA ASN A 146 -5.45 -7.35 -12.01
C ASN A 146 -4.70 -6.64 -10.87
N TYR A 147 -3.66 -5.89 -11.24
CA TYR A 147 -3.08 -4.92 -10.32
C TYR A 147 -4.11 -3.84 -9.99
N LYS A 148 -4.13 -3.42 -8.73
CA LYS A 148 -4.89 -2.26 -8.24
C LYS A 148 -3.96 -1.29 -7.53
N LEU A 149 -4.34 -0.03 -7.47
CA LEU A 149 -3.66 0.96 -6.64
C LEU A 149 -4.11 0.77 -5.20
N TRP A 150 -3.17 0.37 -4.34
CA TRP A 150 -3.43 0.04 -2.93
C TRP A 150 -3.18 1.24 -2.01
N GLY A 151 -2.19 2.08 -2.32
CA GLY A 151 -1.87 3.24 -1.51
C GLY A 151 -1.14 4.33 -2.28
N VAL A 152 -1.44 5.58 -1.92
CA VAL A 152 -0.73 6.77 -2.39
C VAL A 152 -0.21 7.55 -1.19
N ALA A 153 1.04 7.99 -1.26
CA ALA A 153 1.61 8.94 -0.30
C ALA A 153 2.20 10.14 -1.05
N ARG A 154 1.94 11.36 -0.57
CA ARG A 154 2.62 12.56 -1.06
C ARG A 154 4.00 12.63 -0.41
N LEU A 155 5.04 12.64 -1.24
CA LEU A 155 6.41 12.77 -0.74
C LEU A 155 6.64 14.16 -0.14
N PHE A 156 7.42 14.23 0.93
CA PHE A 156 7.77 15.50 1.55
C PHE A 156 8.72 16.31 0.66
N SER A 157 8.67 17.64 0.78
CA SER A 157 9.50 18.50 -0.05
C SER A 157 10.97 18.29 0.26
N GLY A 158 11.80 18.10 -0.77
CA GLY A 158 13.24 17.90 -0.62
C GLY A 158 13.66 16.59 0.03
N VAL A 159 12.73 15.65 0.28
CA VAL A 159 13.06 14.38 0.91
C VAL A 159 13.95 13.53 0.00
N LYS A 160 14.94 12.87 0.60
CA LYS A 160 15.79 11.91 -0.10
C LYS A 160 15.13 10.55 -0.05
N MET A 161 14.72 10.05 -1.20
CA MET A 161 14.27 8.67 -1.34
C MET A 161 15.48 7.73 -1.28
N PRO A 162 15.35 6.53 -0.68
CA PRO A 162 16.40 5.53 -0.76
C PRO A 162 16.63 5.11 -2.21
N SER A 163 17.84 4.63 -2.49
CA SER A 163 18.16 4.12 -3.82
C SER A 163 17.56 2.73 -4.01
N PHE A 164 16.91 2.50 -5.14
CA PHE A 164 16.43 1.18 -5.53
C PHE A 164 17.26 0.64 -6.68
N GLU A 165 17.28 -0.68 -6.82
CA GLU A 165 17.79 -1.32 -8.01
C GLU A 165 17.06 -0.78 -9.25
N ILE A 166 17.81 -0.63 -10.34
CA ILE A 166 17.23 -0.13 -11.60
C ILE A 166 16.08 -1.04 -12.04
N SER A 167 15.05 -0.47 -12.67
CA SER A 167 13.82 -1.19 -13.05
C SER A 167 14.03 -2.44 -13.92
N LYS A 168 15.18 -2.55 -14.61
CA LYS A 168 15.57 -3.76 -15.36
C LYS A 168 15.99 -4.93 -14.47
N THR A 169 16.54 -4.63 -13.29
CA THR A 169 16.92 -5.61 -12.26
C THR A 169 15.75 -5.84 -11.30
N GLY A 170 15.00 -4.78 -10.97
CA GLY A 170 13.93 -4.84 -9.97
C GLY A 170 14.48 -4.92 -8.55
N SER A 171 13.60 -4.78 -7.56
CA SER A 171 13.96 -4.90 -6.15
C SER A 171 13.27 -6.11 -5.52
N ALA A 172 13.92 -6.72 -4.53
CA ALA A 172 13.27 -7.74 -3.72
C ALA A 172 12.08 -7.13 -2.95
N GLN A 173 10.99 -7.88 -2.82
CA GLN A 173 9.91 -7.47 -1.93
C GLN A 173 10.34 -7.74 -0.49
N GLY A 174 10.10 -6.76 0.39
CA GLY A 174 10.31 -6.97 1.82
C GLY A 174 9.05 -7.54 2.48
N THR A 175 9.18 -7.88 3.76
CA THR A 175 8.05 -8.28 4.61
C THR A 175 7.96 -7.43 5.85
N GLU A 176 6.80 -7.44 6.52
CA GLU A 176 6.61 -6.72 7.77
C GLU A 176 7.56 -7.18 8.91
N LYS A 177 8.19 -8.35 8.74
CA LYS A 177 9.03 -9.03 9.74
C LYS A 177 10.51 -9.00 9.38
N ASP A 178 10.89 -8.20 8.37
CA ASP A 178 12.27 -8.14 7.91
C ASP A 178 13.21 -7.74 9.06
N THR A 179 14.29 -8.50 9.18
CA THR A 179 15.33 -8.31 10.20
C THR A 179 16.60 -7.71 9.60
N GLY A 180 17.56 -7.33 10.45
CA GLY A 180 18.80 -6.67 10.01
C GLY A 180 18.66 -5.16 9.79
N LEU A 181 17.52 -4.60 10.15
CA LEU A 181 17.18 -3.18 10.13
C LEU A 181 17.22 -2.59 11.54
N VAL A 182 17.24 -1.27 11.65
CA VAL A 182 17.17 -0.57 12.96
C VAL A 182 15.91 -0.92 13.76
N MET A 183 14.85 -1.36 13.06
CA MET A 183 13.58 -1.84 13.60
C MET A 183 12.92 -2.70 12.50
N THR A 184 12.09 -3.69 12.86
CA THR A 184 11.30 -4.39 11.83
C THR A 184 10.31 -3.42 11.18
N PRO A 185 9.89 -3.60 9.91
CA PRO A 185 8.92 -2.72 9.30
C PRO A 185 7.60 -2.59 10.10
N LYS A 186 7.11 -3.70 10.67
CA LYS A 186 5.91 -3.68 11.53
C LYS A 186 6.12 -2.82 12.78
N ASP A 187 7.23 -3.02 13.48
CA ASP A 187 7.55 -2.25 14.69
C ASP A 187 7.79 -0.77 14.37
N ALA A 188 8.38 -0.46 13.20
CA ALA A 188 8.62 0.91 12.76
C ALA A 188 7.31 1.68 12.56
N VAL A 189 6.30 1.04 11.96
CA VAL A 189 4.96 1.64 11.81
C VAL A 189 4.29 1.85 13.16
N ALA A 190 4.37 0.87 14.07
CA ALA A 190 3.82 0.99 15.42
C ALA A 190 4.51 2.10 16.24
N ALA A 191 5.84 2.17 16.18
CA ALA A 191 6.62 3.22 16.82
C ALA A 191 6.30 4.59 16.22
N TYR A 192 6.12 4.71 14.90
CA TYR A 192 5.74 5.97 14.28
C TYR A 192 4.34 6.42 14.69
N ALA A 193 3.37 5.51 14.81
CA ALA A 193 2.05 5.83 15.34
C ALA A 193 2.12 6.39 16.78
N ASP A 194 2.97 5.82 17.63
CA ASP A 194 3.22 6.34 18.98
C ASP A 194 3.87 7.75 18.95
N VAL A 195 4.78 8.00 18.00
CA VAL A 195 5.35 9.35 17.81
C VAL A 195 4.31 10.34 17.29
N LEU A 196 3.40 9.94 16.39
CA LEU A 196 2.29 10.79 15.95
C LEU A 196 1.36 11.15 17.13
N GLN A 197 1.16 10.20 18.05
CA GLN A 197 0.33 10.35 19.23
C GLN A 197 0.95 11.26 20.30
N ASN A 198 2.24 11.03 20.62
CA ASN A 198 2.89 11.58 21.80
C ASN A 198 3.98 12.62 21.47
N GLY A 199 4.26 12.86 20.18
CA GLY A 199 5.26 13.80 19.72
C GLY A 199 6.63 13.56 20.35
N ALA A 200 7.25 14.63 20.86
CA ALA A 200 8.56 14.57 21.52
C ALA A 200 8.56 13.76 22.84
N SER A 201 7.39 13.52 23.44
CA SER A 201 7.25 12.70 24.65
C SER A 201 7.19 11.20 24.36
N SER A 202 7.12 10.78 23.09
CA SER A 202 7.22 9.38 22.71
C SER A 202 8.58 8.80 23.08
N GLN A 203 8.59 7.58 23.62
CA GLN A 203 9.81 6.81 23.86
C GLN A 203 10.59 6.52 22.55
N TYR A 204 9.91 6.56 21.41
CA TYR A 204 10.49 6.31 20.09
C TYR A 204 10.92 7.59 19.37
N ALA A 205 10.65 8.79 19.90
CA ALA A 205 10.91 10.06 19.22
C ALA A 205 12.35 10.17 18.68
N GLN A 206 13.33 9.70 19.45
CA GLN A 206 14.75 9.75 19.07
C GLN A 206 15.14 8.79 17.94
N LYS A 207 14.29 7.81 17.61
CA LYS A 207 14.50 6.84 16.52
C LYS A 207 14.14 7.41 15.14
N PHE A 208 13.41 8.53 15.09
CA PHE A 208 12.94 9.14 13.85
C PHE A 208 13.63 10.47 13.56
N ALA A 209 13.96 10.70 12.30
CA ALA A 209 14.31 12.03 11.80
C ALA A 209 13.07 12.91 11.71
N ASP A 210 13.22 14.22 11.89
CA ASP A 210 12.13 15.20 11.77
C ASP A 210 11.47 15.13 10.39
N ASP A 211 10.15 15.35 10.37
CA ASP A 211 9.35 15.27 9.16
C ASP A 211 8.19 16.27 9.12
N ASP A 212 7.72 16.55 7.91
CA ASP A 212 6.66 17.54 7.63
C ASP A 212 5.32 17.16 8.24
N LEU A 213 4.98 15.86 8.31
CA LEU A 213 3.68 15.43 8.83
C LEU A 213 3.59 15.72 10.33
N ARG A 214 4.60 15.31 11.09
CA ARG A 214 4.65 15.54 12.53
C ARG A 214 4.66 17.03 12.87
N THR A 215 5.39 17.83 12.09
CA THR A 215 5.39 19.30 12.23
C THR A 215 3.98 19.86 12.02
N LYS A 216 3.32 19.53 10.90
CA LYS A 216 1.97 20.01 10.58
C LYS A 216 0.91 19.55 11.58
N LEU A 217 0.99 18.31 12.06
CA LEU A 217 0.09 17.80 13.09
C LEU A 217 0.31 18.47 14.44
N ALA A 218 1.56 18.74 14.83
CA ALA A 218 1.86 19.48 16.05
C ALA A 218 1.31 20.92 15.98
N ASP A 219 1.48 21.60 14.85
CA ASP A 219 0.94 22.95 14.63
C ASP A 219 -0.59 22.96 14.69
N LEU A 220 -1.25 22.03 13.97
CA LEU A 220 -2.70 21.88 14.00
C LEU A 220 -3.21 21.60 15.41
N THR A 221 -2.59 20.63 16.09
CA THR A 221 -2.98 20.22 17.44
C THR A 221 -2.78 21.36 18.43
N GLY A 222 -1.66 22.09 18.35
CA GLY A 222 -1.39 23.24 19.21
C GLY A 222 -2.37 24.40 18.98
N GLN A 223 -2.74 24.69 17.73
CA GLN A 223 -3.73 25.71 17.41
C GLN A 223 -5.12 25.33 17.93
N VAL A 224 -5.56 24.10 17.69
CA VAL A 224 -6.87 23.63 18.16
C VAL A 224 -6.91 23.52 19.67
N GLN A 225 -5.84 23.02 20.33
CA GLN A 225 -5.78 22.94 21.78
C GLN A 225 -6.02 24.30 22.44
N LYS A 226 -5.32 25.35 21.97
CA LYS A 226 -5.51 26.72 22.46
C LYS A 226 -6.95 27.21 22.27
N ALA A 227 -7.55 26.93 21.10
CA ALA A 227 -8.94 27.32 20.83
C ALA A 227 -9.93 26.57 21.72
N MET A 228 -9.70 25.28 22.01
CA MET A 228 -10.56 24.47 22.87
C MET A 228 -10.46 24.92 24.33
N GLU A 229 -9.26 25.16 24.85
CA GLU A 229 -9.05 25.62 26.24
C GLU A 229 -9.72 26.96 26.52
N LEU A 230 -9.68 27.91 25.57
CA LEU A 230 -10.38 29.20 25.67
C LEU A 230 -11.90 29.07 25.78
N ASN A 231 -12.44 27.91 25.38
CA ASN A 231 -13.86 27.63 25.34
C ASN A 231 -14.25 26.47 26.29
N GLU A 232 -13.40 26.16 27.28
CA GLU A 232 -13.61 25.07 28.26
C GLU A 232 -13.83 23.69 27.62
N GLY A 233 -13.34 23.50 26.40
CA GLY A 233 -13.39 22.24 25.66
C GLY A 233 -12.10 21.44 25.78
N SER A 234 -12.09 20.26 25.17
CA SER A 234 -10.92 19.38 25.08
C SER A 234 -10.82 18.73 23.70
N GLN A 235 -9.63 18.26 23.37
CA GLN A 235 -9.41 17.45 22.18
C GLN A 235 -8.39 16.34 22.46
N GLN A 236 -8.54 15.25 21.72
CA GLN A 236 -7.62 14.12 21.78
C GLN A 236 -7.57 13.45 20.42
N GLN A 237 -6.37 13.10 19.98
CA GLN A 237 -6.17 12.22 18.84
C GLN A 237 -5.74 10.84 19.33
N ALA A 238 -6.10 9.80 18.59
CA ALA A 238 -5.65 8.42 18.77
C ALA A 238 -5.09 7.94 17.41
N PHE A 239 -3.88 7.39 17.37
CA PHE A 239 -3.29 6.81 16.16
C PHE A 239 -3.13 5.30 16.31
N THR A 240 -3.61 4.52 15.33
CA THR A 240 -3.62 3.06 15.38
C THR A 240 -3.18 2.46 14.05
N PRO A 241 -2.04 1.74 14.00
CA PRO A 241 -1.64 0.97 12.83
C PRO A 241 -2.71 -0.05 12.45
N VAL A 242 -2.92 -0.26 11.15
CA VAL A 242 -3.82 -1.31 10.66
C VAL A 242 -3.02 -2.58 10.36
N ASP A 243 -3.31 -3.66 11.10
CA ASP A 243 -2.63 -4.94 10.93
C ASP A 243 -2.78 -5.48 9.49
N GLY A 244 -1.68 -5.93 8.90
CA GLY A 244 -1.64 -6.46 7.53
C GLY A 244 -1.77 -5.41 6.41
N ALA A 245 -1.98 -4.13 6.74
CA ALA A 245 -2.03 -3.03 5.79
C ALA A 245 -0.65 -2.38 5.61
N ILE A 246 0.33 -3.20 5.19
CA ILE A 246 1.72 -2.82 5.00
C ILE A 246 2.26 -3.42 3.70
N SER A 247 3.02 -2.62 2.95
CA SER A 247 3.74 -3.02 1.75
C SER A 247 5.18 -2.57 1.86
N VAL A 248 6.14 -3.46 1.58
CA VAL A 248 7.56 -3.22 1.80
C VAL A 248 8.35 -3.51 0.53
N MET A 249 9.27 -2.60 0.19
CA MET A 249 10.21 -2.77 -0.92
C MET A 249 11.64 -2.55 -0.42
N ARG A 250 12.51 -3.54 -0.64
CA ARG A 250 13.93 -3.49 -0.26
C ARG A 250 14.68 -2.48 -1.12
N SER A 251 15.42 -1.58 -0.50
CA SER A 251 16.33 -0.65 -1.18
C SER A 251 17.70 -1.31 -1.44
N ALA A 252 18.44 -0.74 -2.39
CA ALA A 252 19.76 -1.23 -2.80
C ALA A 252 20.83 -1.12 -1.70
N ASP A 253 20.64 -0.19 -0.75
CA ASP A 253 21.49 -0.03 0.43
C ASP A 253 21.16 -1.03 1.57
N GLY A 254 20.19 -1.92 1.36
CA GLY A 254 19.79 -2.96 2.30
C GLY A 254 18.72 -2.53 3.31
N GLY A 255 18.27 -1.28 3.28
CA GLY A 255 17.12 -0.80 4.05
C GLY A 255 15.76 -1.15 3.42
N ASP A 256 14.67 -0.74 4.06
CA ASP A 256 13.31 -0.98 3.54
C ASP A 256 12.53 0.32 3.39
N LEU A 257 11.88 0.49 2.22
CA LEU A 257 10.81 1.46 2.07
C LEU A 257 9.48 0.78 2.41
N VAL A 258 8.88 1.26 3.49
CA VAL A 258 7.69 0.72 4.13
C VAL A 258 6.53 1.67 3.90
N VAL A 259 5.47 1.22 3.23
CA VAL A 259 4.22 1.98 3.09
C VAL A 259 3.14 1.29 3.90
N ALA A 260 2.49 2.00 4.82
CA ALA A 260 1.51 1.42 5.73
C ALA A 260 0.32 2.33 6.00
N GLN A 261 -0.81 1.73 6.33
CA GLN A 261 -2.00 2.43 6.82
C GLN A 261 -1.94 2.59 8.34
N ILE A 262 -2.20 3.82 8.80
CA ILE A 262 -2.47 4.16 10.19
C ILE A 262 -3.81 4.89 10.22
N ASN A 263 -4.77 4.40 10.99
CA ASN A 263 -6.01 5.14 11.23
C ASN A 263 -5.79 6.15 12.35
N SER A 264 -6.46 7.29 12.28
CA SER A 264 -6.53 8.20 13.43
C SER A 264 -7.92 8.68 13.73
N GLU A 265 -8.27 8.72 15.02
CA GLU A 265 -9.52 9.25 15.51
C GLU A 265 -9.25 10.56 16.25
N TRP A 266 -9.90 11.63 15.84
CA TRP A 266 -9.80 12.93 16.48
C TRP A 266 -11.11 13.27 17.17
N THR A 267 -11.11 13.21 18.50
CA THR A 267 -12.25 13.55 19.34
C THR A 267 -12.11 14.98 19.83
N ARG A 268 -13.15 15.79 19.66
CA ARG A 268 -13.25 17.18 20.10
C ARG A 268 -14.53 17.37 20.91
N SER A 269 -14.38 17.76 22.17
CA SER A 269 -15.49 18.02 23.09
C SER A 269 -15.61 19.51 23.37
N ALA A 270 -16.75 20.10 23.05
CA ALA A 270 -17.05 21.48 23.35
C ALA A 270 -17.27 21.70 24.86
N GLY A 271 -17.02 22.91 25.34
CA GLY A 271 -17.31 23.29 26.71
C GLY A 271 -18.80 23.31 27.04
N SER A 272 -19.11 23.52 28.32
CA SER A 272 -20.46 23.33 28.87
C SER A 272 -21.57 24.02 28.07
N GLY A 273 -22.61 23.25 27.74
CA GLY A 273 -23.80 23.73 27.06
C GLY A 273 -23.63 24.05 25.56
N ARG A 274 -22.49 23.71 24.96
CA ARG A 274 -22.19 23.96 23.54
C ARG A 274 -22.15 22.67 22.73
N GLU A 275 -22.43 22.81 21.44
CA GLU A 275 -22.26 21.74 20.47
C GLU A 275 -20.86 21.82 19.82
N SER A 276 -20.27 20.66 19.56
CA SER A 276 -19.09 20.51 18.72
C SER A 276 -19.56 20.45 17.27
N GLN A 277 -18.94 21.26 16.39
CA GLN A 277 -19.31 21.37 14.98
C GLN A 277 -18.16 20.90 14.08
N PRO A 278 -18.44 20.46 12.84
CA PRO A 278 -17.40 20.04 11.91
C PRO A 278 -16.41 21.18 11.62
N ALA A 279 -15.10 20.88 11.63
CA ALA A 279 -14.03 21.88 11.52
C ALA A 279 -13.63 22.23 10.08
N SER A 280 -14.16 21.53 9.08
CA SER A 280 -13.86 21.79 7.67
C SER A 280 -15.04 21.43 6.78
N ASP A 281 -15.04 21.89 5.53
CA ASP A 281 -16.10 21.55 4.58
C ASP A 281 -16.12 20.05 4.23
N ALA A 282 -14.95 19.39 4.28
CA ALA A 282 -14.87 17.93 4.16
C ALA A 282 -15.57 17.23 5.33
N GLU A 283 -15.34 17.70 6.56
CA GLU A 283 -16.02 17.14 7.73
C GLU A 283 -17.52 17.43 7.70
N LYS A 284 -17.94 18.63 7.28
CA LYS A 284 -19.37 18.96 7.12
C LYS A 284 -20.03 18.02 6.10
N ALA A 285 -19.37 17.79 4.97
CA ALA A 285 -19.87 16.88 3.94
C ALA A 285 -20.00 15.45 4.46
N LEU A 286 -19.01 14.97 5.21
CA LEU A 286 -19.02 13.62 5.81
C LEU A 286 -20.00 13.48 6.99
N PHE A 287 -20.28 14.56 7.70
CA PHE A 287 -21.25 14.58 8.79
C PHE A 287 -22.70 14.58 8.27
N GLY A 288 -22.92 15.17 7.08
CA GLY A 288 -24.22 15.22 6.42
C GLY A 288 -25.29 15.86 7.30
N ASP A 289 -26.45 15.21 7.39
CA ASP A 289 -27.59 15.66 8.22
C ASP A 289 -27.48 15.21 9.69
N GLY A 290 -26.27 14.87 10.14
CA GLY A 290 -26.00 14.51 11.53
C GLY A 290 -26.43 15.62 12.50
N ARG A 291 -26.91 15.23 13.68
CA ARG A 291 -27.21 16.17 14.76
C ARG A 291 -25.99 16.32 15.66
N ALA A 292 -25.48 17.54 15.77
CA ALA A 292 -24.35 17.82 16.65
C ALA A 292 -24.70 17.57 18.12
N THR A 293 -23.72 17.07 18.86
CA THR A 293 -23.74 16.94 20.33
C THR A 293 -22.57 17.73 20.90
N SER A 294 -22.30 17.62 22.20
CA SER A 294 -21.11 18.23 22.80
C SER A 294 -19.79 17.62 22.30
N THR A 295 -19.81 16.42 21.72
CA THR A 295 -18.58 15.70 21.35
C THR A 295 -18.66 15.24 19.90
N MET A 296 -17.60 15.47 19.15
CA MET A 296 -17.47 15.02 17.77
C MET A 296 -16.21 14.19 17.60
N LYS A 297 -16.31 13.13 16.82
CA LYS A 297 -15.19 12.30 16.42
C LYS A 297 -15.06 12.29 14.90
N THR A 298 -13.87 12.64 14.42
CA THR A 298 -13.48 12.49 13.01
C THR A 298 -12.52 11.32 12.88
N THR A 299 -12.83 10.33 12.04
CA THR A 299 -11.91 9.25 11.69
C THR A 299 -11.18 9.60 10.40
N TYR A 300 -9.87 9.39 10.39
CA TYR A 300 -8.97 9.58 9.25
C TYR A 300 -8.30 8.28 8.88
N VAL A 301 -8.11 8.08 7.58
CA VAL A 301 -7.14 7.13 7.04
C VAL A 301 -5.87 7.89 6.74
N ASN A 302 -4.73 7.40 7.22
CA ASN A 302 -3.41 7.94 6.92
C ASN A 302 -2.59 6.85 6.21
N VAL A 303 -2.01 7.16 5.05
CA VAL A 303 -0.98 6.33 4.42
C VAL A 303 0.36 6.95 4.71
N ILE A 304 1.26 6.22 5.36
CA ILE A 304 2.61 6.71 5.71
C ILE A 304 3.64 5.91 4.92
N ALA A 305 4.63 6.60 4.37
CA ALA A 305 5.82 6.00 3.79
C ALA A 305 7.03 6.27 4.71
N LEU A 306 7.66 5.21 5.22
CA LEU A 306 8.84 5.24 6.08
C LEU A 306 10.01 4.56 5.36
N TYR A 307 11.19 5.17 5.41
CA TYR A 307 12.44 4.47 5.13
C TYR A 307 13.06 3.97 6.44
N VAL A 308 13.23 2.65 6.55
CA VAL A 308 13.82 1.96 7.70
C VAL A 308 15.22 1.48 7.29
N PRO A 309 16.30 2.11 7.80
CA PRO A 309 17.65 1.80 7.37
C PRO A 309 18.20 0.48 7.98
N PRO A 310 19.31 -0.05 7.43
CA PRO A 310 20.03 -1.18 8.02
C PRO A 310 20.44 -0.92 9.47
N ALA A 311 20.44 -1.95 10.33
CA ALA A 311 20.70 -1.82 11.77
C ALA A 311 22.02 -1.13 12.12
N ASN A 312 23.03 -1.28 11.25
CA ASN A 312 24.40 -0.79 11.48
C ASN A 312 24.73 0.50 10.71
N SER A 313 23.74 1.18 10.11
CA SER A 313 23.98 2.43 9.37
C SER A 313 24.25 3.63 10.28
N GLY A 314 23.78 3.59 11.53
CA GLY A 314 23.77 4.75 12.44
C GLY A 314 22.69 5.79 12.10
N GLU A 315 21.86 5.52 11.09
CA GLU A 315 20.80 6.43 10.64
C GLU A 315 19.50 6.25 11.43
N LYS A 316 18.67 7.30 11.43
CA LYS A 316 17.32 7.27 11.99
C LYS A 316 16.31 6.82 10.92
N ILE A 317 15.18 6.28 11.36
CA ILE A 317 14.02 6.03 10.48
C ILE A 317 13.52 7.38 9.96
N THR A 318 13.22 7.47 8.67
CA THR A 318 12.78 8.73 8.04
C THR A 318 11.40 8.55 7.45
N ALA A 319 10.43 9.38 7.82
CA ALA A 319 9.18 9.46 7.09
C ALA A 319 9.41 10.23 5.79
N VAL A 320 9.10 9.62 4.65
CA VAL A 320 9.36 10.18 3.33
C VAL A 320 8.12 10.71 2.63
N GLY A 321 6.93 10.32 3.09
CA GLY A 321 5.69 10.85 2.57
C GLY A 321 4.49 10.43 3.40
N SER A 322 3.39 11.14 3.17
CA SER A 322 2.11 10.79 3.79
C SER A 322 0.91 11.22 2.95
N GLU A 323 -0.21 10.56 3.19
CA GLU A 323 -1.55 10.97 2.80
C GLU A 323 -2.43 10.95 4.04
N ARG A 324 -3.40 11.86 4.14
CA ARG A 324 -4.33 11.93 5.26
C ARG A 324 -5.66 12.47 4.79
N GLN A 325 -6.73 11.69 4.97
CA GLN A 325 -8.09 12.05 4.56
C GLN A 325 -9.09 11.70 5.65
N PRO A 326 -9.99 12.62 6.08
CA PRO A 326 -11.12 12.25 6.91
C PRO A 326 -12.04 11.32 6.12
N VAL A 327 -12.49 10.23 6.71
CA VAL A 327 -13.35 9.23 6.05
C VAL A 327 -14.70 9.08 6.74
N LYS A 328 -14.80 9.57 7.97
CA LYS A 328 -16.04 9.52 8.76
C LYS A 328 -16.07 10.67 9.77
N VAL A 329 -17.26 11.21 10.00
CA VAL A 329 -17.53 12.18 11.08
C VAL A 329 -18.78 11.75 11.81
N GLU A 330 -18.72 11.69 13.13
CA GLU A 330 -19.84 11.30 13.98
C GLU A 330 -19.91 12.19 15.23
N ALA A 331 -21.13 12.52 15.66
CA ALA A 331 -21.38 13.11 16.97
C ALA A 331 -21.55 11.97 17.99
N LEU A 332 -21.01 12.16 19.19
CA LEU A 332 -21.01 11.19 20.28
C LEU A 332 -21.99 11.58 21.41
#